data_AF-A0A532D9A6-F1
#
_entry.id   AF-A0A532D9A6-F1
#
_cell.length_a   1.000
_cell.length_b   1.000
_cell.length_c   1.000
_cell.angle_alpha   90.00
_cell.angle_beta   90.00
_cell.angle_gamma   90.00
#
_symmetry.space_group_name_H-M   'P 1'
#
loop_
_entity.id
_entity.type
_entity.pdbx_description
1 polymer ?
#
loop_
_entity_poly.entity_id
_entity_poly.type
_entity_poly.pdbx_seq_one_letter_code
_entity_poly.pdbx_strand_id
1 'polypeptide(L)'
;MSLMSDQGLKIARTAMVLGFFGIVAMPIWAEEKQGVMNEQEQTARIQTLQRERANIESELRRLQSQPEGTARSTVPRSEFSDQPTRSMKESLESVPGVSTRQGSGGHDTQFSIRGSK
;
A
#
# COMPACT_ATOMS: atom_id res chain seq x y z
N MET A 1 82.09 24.56 31.05
CA MET A 1 81.19 23.51 30.53
C MET A 1 79.83 23.68 31.21
N SER A 2 78.86 24.32 30.53
CA SER A 2 77.48 24.51 31.03
C SER A 2 76.58 24.75 29.82
N LEU A 3 76.14 23.68 29.17
CA LEU A 3 75.33 23.73 27.94
C LEU A 3 74.44 22.48 27.84
N MET A 4 73.73 22.08 28.91
CA MET A 4 72.81 20.92 28.86
C MET A 4 71.54 21.06 29.71
N SER A 5 71.04 22.29 29.97
CA SER A 5 69.83 22.49 30.80
C SER A 5 68.63 23.11 30.08
N ASP A 6 68.71 23.39 28.78
CA ASP A 6 67.73 24.27 28.10
C ASP A 6 66.90 23.56 27.00
N GLN A 7 67.17 22.28 26.73
CA GLN A 7 66.43 21.48 25.75
C GLN A 7 65.18 20.79 26.31
N GLY A 8 65.16 20.45 27.60
CA GLY A 8 64.01 19.76 28.23
C GLY A 8 62.76 20.64 28.34
N LEU A 9 62.94 21.95 28.55
CA LEU A 9 61.84 22.89 28.76
C LEU A 9 61.14 23.28 27.43
N LYS A 10 61.87 23.25 26.31
CA LYS A 10 61.32 23.57 24.98
C LYS A 10 60.41 22.45 24.47
N ILE A 11 60.76 21.18 24.72
CA ILE A 11 59.95 20.02 24.31
C ILE A 11 58.64 19.96 25.10
N ALA A 12 58.66 20.33 26.38
CA ALA A 12 57.45 20.36 27.22
C ALA A 12 56.44 21.44 26.80
N ARG A 13 56.90 22.58 26.26
CA ARG A 13 56.01 23.65 25.75
C ARG A 13 55.37 23.31 24.41
N THR A 14 56.06 22.59 23.52
CA THR A 14 55.52 22.25 22.19
C THR A 14 54.41 21.20 22.27
N ALA A 15 54.44 20.29 23.25
CA ALA A 15 53.38 19.31 23.47
C ALA A 15 52.07 19.93 23.96
N MET A 16 52.12 21.07 24.65
CA MET A 16 50.94 21.70 25.25
C MET A 16 50.11 22.51 24.25
N VAL A 17 50.69 22.94 23.12
CA VAL A 17 49.98 23.73 22.08
C VAL A 17 49.23 22.83 21.08
N LEU A 18 49.70 21.61 20.85
CA LEU A 18 49.02 20.63 19.98
C LEU A 18 47.86 19.90 20.67
N GLY A 19 47.82 19.87 22.00
CA GLY A 19 46.75 19.22 22.77
C GLY A 19 45.41 19.97 22.78
N PHE A 20 45.37 21.24 22.36
CA PHE A 20 44.17 22.09 22.47
C PHE A 20 43.43 22.35 21.15
N PHE A 21 44.02 22.02 19.99
CA PHE A 21 43.38 22.26 18.68
C PHE A 21 42.49 21.12 18.18
N GLY A 22 42.51 19.96 18.85
CA GLY A 22 41.73 18.78 18.43
C GLY A 22 40.27 18.75 18.88
N ILE A 23 39.80 19.71 19.69
CA ILE A 23 38.48 19.62 20.37
C ILE A 23 37.42 20.54 19.72
N VAL A 24 37.79 21.48 18.84
CA VAL A 24 36.82 22.48 18.33
C VAL A 24 36.09 22.02 17.06
N ALA A 25 36.60 21.03 16.34
CA ALA A 25 35.87 20.42 15.23
C ALA A 25 35.33 19.06 15.69
N MET A 26 34.07 18.99 16.16
CA MET A 26 33.08 17.94 15.85
C MET A 26 31.90 18.00 16.84
N PRO A 27 30.87 18.81 16.52
CA PRO A 27 29.50 18.37 16.74
C PRO A 27 28.69 18.24 15.43
N ILE A 28 29.19 18.76 14.31
CA ILE A 28 28.45 18.84 13.03
C ILE A 28 28.19 17.44 12.41
N TRP A 29 29.09 16.47 12.64
CA TRP A 29 29.00 15.13 12.05
C TRP A 29 28.02 14.18 12.77
N ALA A 30 27.60 14.51 13.99
CA ALA A 30 26.67 13.67 14.77
C ALA A 30 25.21 13.93 14.38
N GLU A 31 24.88 15.18 14.08
CA GLU A 31 23.53 15.61 13.68
C GLU A 31 23.20 15.17 12.24
N GLU A 32 24.19 15.23 11.33
CA GLU A 32 24.06 14.72 9.96
C GLU A 32 23.80 13.20 9.92
N LYS A 33 24.48 12.42 10.77
CA LYS A 33 24.26 10.96 10.84
C LYS A 33 22.86 10.60 11.36
N GLN A 34 22.29 11.40 12.27
CA GLN A 34 20.94 11.18 12.79
C GLN A 34 19.88 11.51 11.74
N GLY A 35 20.06 12.59 10.96
CA GLY A 35 19.18 12.95 9.85
C GLY A 35 19.14 11.86 8.77
N VAL A 36 20.31 11.38 8.35
CA VAL A 36 20.43 10.32 7.32
C VAL A 36 19.79 9.01 7.77
N MET A 37 19.90 8.65 9.05
CA MET A 37 19.30 7.41 9.57
C MET A 37 17.76 7.47 9.62
N ASN A 38 17.19 8.64 9.95
CA ASN A 38 15.75 8.86 9.95
C ASN A 38 15.18 8.87 8.52
N GLU A 39 15.86 9.50 7.57
CA GLU A 39 15.48 9.46 6.15
C GLU A 39 15.55 8.03 5.58
N GLN A 40 16.53 7.23 5.99
CA GLN A 40 16.61 5.82 5.60
C GLN A 40 15.46 4.98 6.15
N GLU A 41 15.05 5.19 7.41
CA GLU A 41 13.89 4.51 7.99
C GLU A 41 12.59 4.90 7.28
N GLN A 42 12.44 6.20 6.98
CA GLN A 42 11.27 6.71 6.25
C GLN A 42 11.20 6.14 4.84
N THR A 43 12.31 6.11 4.11
CA THR A 43 12.36 5.55 2.75
C THR A 43 12.13 4.05 2.75
N ALA A 44 12.66 3.31 3.73
CA ALA A 44 12.37 1.89 3.90
C ALA A 44 10.87 1.65 4.13
N ARG A 45 10.23 2.46 4.98
CA ARG A 45 8.79 2.37 5.27
C ARG A 45 7.93 2.73 4.05
N ILE A 46 8.34 3.71 3.26
CA ILE A 46 7.66 4.05 2.01
C ILE A 46 7.77 2.88 1.02
N GLN A 47 8.94 2.27 0.89
CA GLN A 47 9.12 1.10 0.02
C GLN A 47 8.26 -0.09 0.46
N THR A 48 8.16 -0.36 1.76
CA THR A 48 7.31 -1.45 2.26
C THR A 48 5.84 -1.20 1.92
N LEU A 49 5.34 0.03 2.12
CA LEU A 49 3.97 0.40 1.81
C LEU A 49 3.69 0.36 0.31
N GLN A 50 4.66 0.73 -0.53
CA GLN A 50 4.53 0.62 -1.99
C GLN A 50 4.43 -0.85 -2.43
N ARG A 51 5.23 -1.75 -1.82
CA ARG A 51 5.14 -3.19 -2.09
C ARG A 51 3.78 -3.76 -1.69
N GLU A 52 3.27 -3.36 -0.52
CA GLU A 52 1.96 -3.79 -0.04
C GLU A 52 0.83 -3.30 -0.96
N ARG A 53 0.87 -2.02 -1.36
CA ARG A 53 -0.07 -1.47 -2.35
C ARG A 53 -0.03 -2.23 -3.67
N ALA A 54 1.16 -2.49 -4.21
CA ALA A 54 1.31 -3.23 -5.46
C ALA A 54 0.74 -4.65 -5.36
N ASN A 55 0.92 -5.32 -4.20
CA ASN A 55 0.34 -6.64 -3.97
C ASN A 55 -1.20 -6.58 -3.98
N ILE A 56 -1.78 -5.66 -3.20
CA ILE A 56 -3.24 -5.47 -3.13
C ILE A 56 -3.82 -5.12 -4.50
N GLU A 57 -3.18 -4.23 -5.26
CA GLU A 57 -3.62 -3.88 -6.62
C GLU A 57 -3.58 -5.08 -7.57
N SER A 58 -2.57 -5.94 -7.44
CA SER A 58 -2.46 -7.16 -8.25
C SER A 58 -3.57 -8.17 -7.93
N GLU A 59 -3.89 -8.33 -6.64
CA GLU A 59 -4.99 -9.19 -6.18
C GLU A 59 -6.34 -8.63 -6.62
N LEU A 60 -6.55 -7.32 -6.46
CA LEU A 60 -7.77 -6.65 -6.92
C LEU A 60 -7.95 -6.84 -8.43
N ARG A 61 -6.88 -6.70 -9.22
CA ARG A 61 -6.94 -6.91 -10.67
C ARG A 61 -7.32 -8.35 -11.02
N ARG A 62 -6.81 -9.34 -10.27
CA ARG A 62 -7.19 -10.76 -10.43
C ARG A 62 -8.65 -11.02 -10.07
N LEU A 63 -9.17 -10.36 -9.03
CA LEU A 63 -10.58 -10.47 -8.65
C LEU A 63 -11.51 -9.76 -9.66
N GLN A 64 -11.05 -8.65 -10.24
CA GLN A 64 -11.79 -7.90 -11.25
C GLN A 64 -11.71 -8.51 -12.64
N SER A 65 -10.65 -9.24 -12.97
CA SER A 65 -10.54 -9.94 -14.24
C SER A 65 -11.63 -11.01 -14.31
N GLN A 66 -12.64 -10.78 -15.15
CA GLN A 66 -13.67 -11.78 -15.39
C GLN A 66 -13.03 -13.02 -16.04
N PRO A 67 -13.41 -14.23 -15.63
CA PRO A 67 -12.98 -15.44 -16.32
C PRO A 67 -13.43 -15.38 -17.78
N GLU A 68 -12.50 -15.60 -18.70
CA GLU A 68 -12.81 -15.63 -20.13
C GLU A 68 -13.90 -16.67 -20.42
N GLY A 69 -14.85 -16.33 -21.28
CA GLY A 69 -15.97 -17.19 -21.65
C GLY A 69 -17.21 -17.13 -20.74
N THR A 70 -17.23 -16.30 -19.69
CA THR A 70 -18.44 -16.09 -18.87
C THR A 70 -19.25 -14.90 -19.37
N ALA A 71 -20.50 -15.15 -19.81
CA ALA A 71 -21.44 -14.09 -20.15
C ALA A 71 -22.17 -13.61 -18.89
N ARG A 72 -21.97 -12.35 -18.50
CA ARG A 72 -22.68 -11.70 -17.38
C ARG A 72 -23.67 -10.68 -17.92
N SER A 73 -24.91 -10.75 -17.43
CA SER A 73 -25.89 -9.68 -17.61
C SER A 73 -26.26 -9.13 -16.24
N THR A 74 -26.36 -7.80 -16.15
CA THR A 74 -26.72 -7.10 -14.92
C THR A 74 -27.67 -5.98 -15.29
N VAL A 75 -28.68 -5.76 -14.45
CA VAL A 75 -29.62 -4.66 -14.62
C VAL A 75 -29.44 -3.71 -13.43
N PRO A 76 -29.09 -2.44 -13.64
CA PRO A 76 -28.86 -1.48 -12.58
C PRO A 76 -30.15 -1.17 -11.82
N ARG A 77 -30.01 -0.88 -10.52
CA ARG A 77 -31.14 -0.59 -9.63
C ARG A 77 -31.98 0.61 -10.09
N SER A 78 -31.36 1.57 -10.77
CA SER A 78 -32.03 2.74 -11.33
C SER A 78 -33.14 2.38 -12.32
N GLU A 79 -33.02 1.27 -13.06
CA GLU A 79 -34.08 0.82 -13.97
C GLU A 79 -35.35 0.38 -13.23
N PHE A 80 -35.27 0.13 -11.92
CA PHE A 80 -36.39 -0.31 -11.09
C PHE A 80 -36.84 0.75 -10.09
N SER A 81 -36.29 1.97 -10.19
CA SER A 81 -36.64 3.14 -9.38
C SER A 81 -38.15 3.33 -9.25
N ASP A 82 -38.84 3.18 -10.38
CA ASP A 82 -40.25 3.57 -10.52
C ASP A 82 -41.21 2.42 -10.17
N GLN A 83 -40.67 1.24 -9.81
CA GLN A 83 -41.45 0.05 -9.47
C GLN A 83 -40.98 -0.52 -8.13
N PRO A 84 -41.23 0.18 -7.00
CA PRO A 84 -40.74 -0.22 -5.68
C PRO A 84 -41.34 -1.54 -5.16
N THR A 85 -42.49 -1.97 -5.70
CA THR A 85 -43.18 -3.22 -5.35
C THR A 85 -42.93 -4.36 -6.34
N ARG A 86 -41.88 -4.26 -7.16
CA ARG A 86 -41.58 -5.25 -8.19
C ARG A 86 -41.32 -6.63 -7.59
N SER A 87 -41.92 -7.67 -8.17
CA SER A 87 -41.70 -9.04 -7.72
C SER A 87 -40.36 -9.60 -8.21
N MET A 88 -39.87 -10.67 -7.59
CA MET A 88 -38.65 -11.37 -8.04
C MET A 88 -38.80 -11.90 -9.48
N LYS A 89 -40.00 -12.38 -9.83
CA LYS A 89 -40.33 -12.88 -11.16
C LYS A 89 -40.12 -11.79 -12.22
N GLU A 90 -40.75 -10.63 -12.01
CA GLU A 90 -40.62 -9.47 -12.90
C GLU A 90 -39.15 -9.04 -13.00
N SER A 91 -38.42 -9.02 -11.88
CA SER A 91 -37.00 -8.65 -11.85
C SER A 91 -36.12 -9.51 -12.76
N LEU A 92 -36.40 -10.81 -12.83
CA LEU A 92 -35.67 -11.74 -13.68
C LEU A 92 -36.08 -11.67 -15.16
N GLU A 93 -37.31 -11.23 -15.46
CA GLU A 93 -37.76 -11.03 -16.85
C GLU A 93 -37.02 -9.88 -17.55
N SER A 94 -36.43 -8.93 -16.81
CA SER A 94 -35.54 -7.92 -17.39
C SER A 94 -34.15 -8.44 -17.76
N VAL A 95 -33.78 -9.65 -17.34
CA VAL A 95 -32.44 -10.21 -17.64
C VAL A 95 -32.50 -11.03 -18.93
N PRO A 96 -31.73 -10.68 -19.97
CA PRO A 96 -31.75 -11.39 -21.24
C PRO A 96 -31.30 -12.85 -21.08
N GLY A 97 -32.04 -13.75 -21.73
CA GLY A 97 -31.77 -15.19 -21.70
C GLY A 97 -32.21 -15.89 -20.40
N VAL A 98 -32.89 -15.17 -19.50
CA VAL A 98 -33.55 -15.73 -18.31
C VAL A 98 -35.06 -15.72 -18.55
N SER A 99 -35.74 -16.81 -18.18
CA SER A 99 -37.20 -16.87 -18.16
C SER A 99 -37.67 -17.41 -16.82
N THR A 100 -38.82 -16.93 -16.34
CA THR A 100 -39.39 -17.36 -15.07
C THR A 100 -40.81 -17.88 -15.27
N ARG A 101 -41.16 -18.91 -14.50
CA ARG A 101 -42.52 -19.48 -14.45
C ARG A 101 -42.89 -19.72 -13.01
N GLN A 102 -44.15 -19.45 -12.69
CA GLN A 102 -44.68 -19.77 -11.37
C GLN A 102 -44.91 -21.27 -11.27
N GLY A 103 -44.42 -21.88 -10.20
CA GLY A 103 -44.57 -23.29 -9.91
C GLY A 103 -45.98 -23.63 -9.46
N SER A 104 -46.27 -24.93 -9.40
CA SER A 104 -47.59 -25.49 -9.05
C SER A 104 -48.18 -24.93 -7.74
N GLY A 105 -47.31 -24.65 -6.75
CA GLY A 105 -47.74 -24.15 -5.43
C GLY A 105 -48.05 -22.66 -5.34
N GLY A 106 -47.81 -21.85 -6.39
CA GLY A 106 -48.02 -20.40 -6.36
C GLY A 106 -46.98 -19.60 -5.55
N HIS A 107 -46.25 -20.24 -4.64
CA HIS A 107 -45.10 -19.66 -3.91
C HIS A 107 -43.76 -20.00 -4.56
N ASP A 108 -43.69 -21.10 -5.31
CA ASP A 108 -42.47 -21.52 -5.99
C ASP A 108 -42.28 -20.74 -7.29
N THR A 109 -41.04 -20.35 -7.59
CA THR A 109 -40.66 -19.75 -8.87
C THR A 109 -39.59 -20.62 -9.52
N GLN A 110 -39.87 -21.15 -10.70
CA GLN A 110 -38.89 -21.82 -11.54
C GLN A 110 -38.26 -20.79 -12.47
N PHE A 111 -36.94 -20.81 -12.58
CA PHE A 111 -36.19 -19.98 -13.53
C PHE A 111 -35.41 -20.86 -14.49
N SER A 112 -35.28 -20.40 -15.72
CA SER A 112 -34.52 -21.07 -16.77
C SER A 112 -33.54 -20.11 -17.38
N ILE A 113 -32.28 -20.54 -17.52
CA ILE A 113 -31.20 -19.75 -18.12
C ILE A 113 -30.80 -20.45 -19.42
N ARG A 114 -31.04 -19.81 -20.57
CA ARG A 114 -30.78 -20.39 -21.90
C ARG A 114 -31.39 -21.79 -22.08
N GLY A 115 -32.58 -22.03 -21.51
CA GLY A 115 -33.31 -23.29 -21.65
C GLY A 115 -32.94 -24.40 -20.67
N SER A 116 -31.96 -24.21 -19.78
CA SER A 116 -31.76 -25.12 -18.64
C SER A 116 -32.92 -24.97 -17.66
N LYS A 117 -33.47 -26.08 -17.16
CA LYS A 117 -34.57 -26.10 -16.19
C LYS A 117 -34.09 -26.62 -14.86
#